data_AF-A0A3D2XX01-F1
#
_entry.id   AF-A0A3D2XX01-F1
#
_cell.length_a   1.000
_cell.length_b   1.000
_cell.length_c   1.000
_cell.angle_alpha   90.00
_cell.angle_beta   90.00
_cell.angle_gamma   90.00
#
_symmetry.space_group_name_H-M   'P 1'
#
loop_
_entity.id
_entity.type
_entity.pdbx_description
1 polymer ?
#
loop_
_entity_poly.entity_id
_entity_poly.type
_entity_poly.pdbx_seq_one_letter_code
_entity_poly.pdbx_strand_id
1 'polypeptide(L)'
;MHLSEEQRFNQALIKLAVLFYQVDRKILLSEQDYLEELVESLEWDSPICREAYVNEVIYQTRTALDTGDAADILRSLQADLAFNASQALEVAMAMSGVDGERSEEETELLSLLTHKILARELTASRVELPAAS
;
A
#
# COMPACT_ATOMS: atom_id res chain seq x y z
N MET A 1 -4.86 -18.89 -15.68
CA MET A 1 -3.74 -17.98 -16.01
C MET A 1 -3.17 -17.52 -14.68
N HIS A 2 -1.91 -17.83 -14.39
CA HIS A 2 -1.26 -17.39 -13.15
C HIS A 2 -0.54 -16.07 -13.45
N LEU A 3 -0.80 -15.03 -12.66
CA LEU A 3 -0.07 -13.77 -12.75
C LEU A 3 1.39 -14.00 -12.35
N SER A 4 2.32 -13.27 -12.99
CA SER A 4 3.73 -13.23 -12.57
C SER A 4 3.83 -12.73 -11.13
N GLU A 5 4.91 -13.06 -10.43
CA GLU A 5 5.12 -12.59 -9.05
C GLU A 5 5.18 -11.07 -8.98
N GLU A 6 5.83 -10.46 -9.97
CA GLU A 6 5.89 -9.00 -10.15
C GLU A 6 4.51 -8.38 -10.39
N GLN A 7 3.66 -8.99 -11.23
CA GLN A 7 2.31 -8.46 -11.45
C GLN A 7 1.43 -8.59 -10.21
N ARG A 8 1.58 -9.67 -9.42
CA ARG A 8 0.89 -9.79 -8.12
C ARG A 8 1.38 -8.73 -7.13
N PHE A 9 2.69 -8.49 -7.10
CA PHE A 9 3.27 -7.41 -6.32
C PHE A 9 2.72 -6.04 -6.75
N ASN A 10 2.70 -5.72 -8.05
CA ASN A 10 2.18 -4.45 -8.56
C ASN A 10 0.69 -4.25 -8.19
N GLN A 11 -0.11 -5.31 -8.29
CA GLN A 11 -1.50 -5.30 -7.84
C GLN A 11 -1.64 -5.08 -6.33
N ALA A 12 -0.78 -5.72 -5.52
CA ALA A 12 -0.75 -5.55 -4.08
C ALA A 12 -0.26 -4.15 -3.68
N LEU A 13 0.69 -3.58 -4.41
CA LEU A 13 1.24 -2.24 -4.18
C LEU A 13 0.21 -1.15 -4.46
N ILE A 14 -0.57 -1.27 -5.54
CA ILE A 14 -1.71 -0.38 -5.80
C ILE A 14 -2.74 -0.49 -4.67
N LYS A 15 -3.08 -1.71 -4.24
CA LYS A 15 -4.06 -1.92 -3.17
C LYS A 15 -3.59 -1.38 -1.82
N LEU A 16 -2.29 -1.48 -1.53
CA LEU A 16 -1.66 -0.85 -0.39
C LEU A 16 -1.76 0.67 -0.47
N ALA A 17 -1.36 1.26 -1.60
CA ALA A 17 -1.38 2.71 -1.80
C ALA A 17 -2.78 3.29 -1.66
N VAL A 18 -3.79 2.67 -2.29
CA VAL A 18 -5.19 3.10 -2.20
C VAL A 18 -5.76 2.93 -0.79
N LEU A 19 -5.30 1.93 -0.02
CA LEU A 19 -5.73 1.78 1.37
C LEU A 19 -5.25 2.97 2.22
N PHE A 20 -3.98 3.34 2.10
CA PHE A 20 -3.43 4.52 2.79
C PHE A 20 -4.04 5.82 2.28
N TYR A 21 -4.32 5.93 0.98
CA TYR A 21 -5.01 7.07 0.37
C TYR A 21 -6.41 7.36 0.95
N GLN A 22 -7.04 6.38 1.59
CA GLN A 22 -8.43 6.51 2.05
C GLN A 22 -8.59 6.41 3.56
N VAL A 23 -7.54 6.04 4.29
CA VAL A 23 -7.66 5.63 5.70
C VAL A 23 -8.07 6.79 6.62
N ASP A 24 -7.55 7.98 6.39
CA ASP A 24 -7.82 9.19 7.20
C ASP A 24 -9.06 9.97 6.71
N ARG A 25 -9.70 9.49 5.63
CA ARG A 25 -10.88 10.06 4.95
C ARG A 25 -10.67 11.48 4.40
N LYS A 26 -9.44 11.97 4.36
CA LYS A 26 -9.07 13.20 3.67
C LYS A 26 -8.24 12.80 2.46
N ILE A 27 -8.43 13.56 1.39
CA ILE A 27 -7.71 13.30 0.15
C ILE A 27 -7.04 14.61 -0.21
N LEU A 28 -5.72 14.62 -0.13
CA LEU A 28 -4.90 15.73 -0.59
C LEU A 28 -4.60 15.56 -2.08
N LEU A 29 -4.50 16.68 -2.79
CA LEU A 29 -4.15 16.66 -4.22
C LEU A 29 -2.78 16.02 -4.46
N SER A 30 -1.82 16.25 -3.55
CA SER A 30 -0.48 15.67 -3.64
C SER A 30 -0.46 14.15 -3.45
N GLU A 31 -1.38 13.60 -2.66
CA GLU A 31 -1.53 12.14 -2.50
C GLU A 31 -2.18 11.53 -3.74
N GLN A 32 -3.15 12.24 -4.32
CA GLN A 32 -3.75 11.85 -5.59
C GLN A 32 -2.69 11.83 -6.71
N ASP A 33 -1.91 12.90 -6.85
CA ASP A 33 -0.84 13.01 -7.85
C ASP A 33 0.17 11.86 -7.67
N TYR A 34 0.60 11.58 -6.44
CA TYR A 34 1.51 10.47 -6.15
C TYR A 34 0.91 9.11 -6.52
N LEU A 35 -0.36 8.87 -6.19
CA LEU A 35 -1.05 7.62 -6.52
C LEU A 35 -1.16 7.43 -8.04
N GLU A 36 -1.49 8.49 -8.78
CA GLU A 36 -1.56 8.47 -10.24
C GLU A 36 -0.19 8.17 -10.85
N GLU A 37 0.87 8.87 -10.42
CA GLU A 37 2.24 8.62 -10.88
C GLU A 37 2.72 7.20 -10.56
N LEU A 38 2.44 6.70 -9.34
CA LEU A 38 2.75 5.34 -8.96
C LEU A 38 2.06 4.34 -9.89
N VAL A 39 0.75 4.48 -10.09
CA VAL A 39 -0.04 3.60 -10.95
C VAL A 39 0.49 3.63 -12.38
N GLU A 40 0.84 4.80 -12.92
CA GLU A 40 1.39 4.95 -14.27
C GLU A 40 2.77 4.28 -14.43
N SER A 41 3.62 4.37 -13.40
CA SER A 41 4.98 3.85 -13.42
C SER A 41 5.10 2.33 -13.43
N LEU A 42 4.08 1.61 -12.96
CA LEU A 42 4.15 0.15 -12.81
C LEU A 42 4.00 -0.56 -14.16
N GLU A 43 4.84 -1.59 -14.38
CA GLU A 43 4.61 -2.53 -15.46
C GLU A 43 3.27 -3.25 -15.25
N TRP A 44 2.54 -3.47 -16.34
CA TRP A 44 1.19 -4.02 -16.26
C TRP A 44 0.95 -5.10 -17.31
N ASP A 45 0.88 -6.33 -16.81
CA ASP A 45 0.64 -7.56 -17.59
C ASP A 45 -0.59 -8.32 -17.03
N SER A 46 -1.58 -7.58 -16.55
CA SER A 46 -2.85 -8.17 -16.10
C SER A 46 -3.85 -8.24 -17.26
N PRO A 47 -4.68 -9.28 -17.33
CA PRO A 47 -5.81 -9.33 -18.26
C PRO A 47 -6.90 -8.28 -17.93
N ILE A 48 -6.90 -7.73 -16.71
CA ILE A 48 -7.76 -6.61 -16.32
C ILE A 48 -7.00 -5.33 -16.63
N CYS A 49 -7.64 -4.36 -17.31
CA CYS A 49 -7.01 -3.06 -17.53
C CYS A 49 -6.75 -2.35 -16.19
N ARG A 50 -5.67 -1.56 -16.17
CA ARG A 50 -5.14 -0.95 -14.95
C ARG A 50 -6.18 -0.08 -14.26
N GLU A 51 -6.89 0.73 -15.02
CA GLU A 51 -7.93 1.65 -14.54
C GLU A 51 -9.11 0.90 -13.93
N ALA A 52 -9.52 -0.23 -14.54
CA ALA A 52 -10.58 -1.06 -13.97
C ALA A 52 -10.15 -1.68 -12.64
N TYR A 53 -8.89 -2.13 -12.55
CA TYR A 53 -8.34 -2.66 -11.30
C TYR A 53 -8.27 -1.60 -10.21
N VAL A 54 -7.79 -0.38 -10.50
CA VAL A 54 -7.74 0.72 -9.53
C VAL A 54 -9.15 1.07 -9.03
N ASN A 55 -10.13 1.17 -9.92
CA ASN A 55 -11.52 1.44 -9.54
C ASN A 55 -12.10 0.34 -8.64
N GLU A 56 -11.81 -0.93 -8.93
CA GLU A 56 -12.21 -2.05 -8.09
C GLU A 56 -11.55 -1.96 -6.71
N VAL A 57 -10.25 -1.68 -6.66
CA VAL A 57 -9.49 -1.51 -5.42
C VAL A 57 -10.06 -0.38 -4.57
N ILE A 58 -10.34 0.80 -5.16
CA ILE A 58 -10.97 1.95 -4.48
C ILE A 58 -12.27 1.55 -3.79
N TYR A 59 -13.08 0.72 -4.45
CA TYR A 59 -14.33 0.23 -3.88
C TYR A 59 -14.07 -0.77 -2.73
N GLN A 60 -13.14 -1.72 -2.92
CA GLN A 60 -12.82 -2.73 -1.92
C GLN A 60 -12.23 -2.11 -0.64
N THR A 61 -11.29 -1.17 -0.78
CA THR A 61 -10.64 -0.50 0.35
C THR A 61 -11.63 0.37 1.11
N ARG A 62 -12.47 1.14 0.42
CA ARG A 62 -13.53 1.93 1.06
C ARG A 62 -14.46 1.05 1.88
N THR A 63 -14.92 -0.06 1.29
CA THR A 63 -15.81 -1.01 1.98
C THR A 63 -15.14 -1.57 3.24
N ALA A 64 -13.88 -1.98 3.16
CA ALA A 64 -13.15 -2.50 4.31
C ALA A 64 -12.89 -1.44 5.39
N LEU A 65 -12.64 -0.18 5.01
CA LEU A 65 -12.50 0.92 5.96
C LEU A 65 -13.83 1.21 6.68
N ASP A 66 -14.95 1.12 5.97
CA ASP A 66 -16.28 1.31 6.55
C ASP A 66 -16.67 0.17 7.51
N THR A 67 -16.16 -1.05 7.31
CA THR A 67 -16.44 -2.23 8.17
C THR A 67 -15.39 -2.48 9.25
N GLY A 68 -14.25 -1.79 9.23
CA GLY A 68 -13.15 -2.00 10.18
C GLY A 68 -12.18 -3.13 9.80
N ASP A 69 -12.23 -3.61 8.55
CA ASP A 69 -11.47 -4.75 8.03
C ASP A 69 -10.16 -4.34 7.33
N ALA A 70 -9.70 -3.09 7.50
CA ALA A 70 -8.48 -2.58 6.87
C ALA A 70 -7.23 -3.43 7.20
N ALA A 71 -7.15 -3.93 8.44
CA ALA A 71 -6.06 -4.80 8.87
C ALA A 71 -6.09 -6.18 8.17
N ASP A 72 -7.27 -6.67 7.78
CA ASP A 72 -7.42 -7.92 7.03
C ASP A 72 -6.99 -7.77 5.58
N ILE A 73 -7.23 -6.59 4.97
CA ILE A 73 -6.63 -6.26 3.68
C ILE A 73 -5.10 -6.39 3.79
N LEU A 74 -4.46 -5.70 4.72
CA LEU A 74 -2.99 -5.76 4.85
C LEU A 74 -2.47 -7.19 5.06
N ARG A 75 -3.15 -8.00 5.88
CA ARG A 75 -2.80 -9.42 6.07
C ARG A 75 -2.90 -10.20 4.77
N SER A 76 -3.93 -9.98 3.96
CA SER A 76 -4.10 -10.66 2.68
C SER A 76 -3.00 -10.32 1.66
N LEU A 77 -2.39 -9.13 1.77
CA LEU A 77 -1.35 -8.66 0.85
C LEU A 77 0.06 -9.14 1.22
N GLN A 78 0.23 -9.76 2.39
CA GLN A 78 1.56 -10.09 2.93
C GLN A 78 2.44 -10.86 1.94
N ALA A 79 1.90 -11.92 1.36
CA ALA A 79 2.66 -12.82 0.50
C ALA A 79 3.13 -12.13 -0.79
N ASP A 80 2.32 -11.22 -1.34
CA ASP A 80 2.62 -10.53 -2.58
C ASP A 80 3.55 -9.33 -2.33
N LEU A 81 3.34 -8.56 -1.25
CA LEU A 81 4.22 -7.44 -0.86
C LEU A 81 5.62 -7.89 -0.47
N ALA A 82 5.78 -9.13 0.01
CA ALA A 82 7.08 -9.70 0.35
C ALA A 82 8.06 -9.76 -0.84
N PHE A 83 7.56 -9.71 -2.08
CA PHE A 83 8.40 -9.66 -3.29
C PHE A 83 9.37 -8.46 -3.25
N ASN A 84 8.91 -7.29 -2.80
CA ASN A 84 9.75 -6.12 -2.57
C ASN A 84 9.21 -5.32 -1.37
N ALA A 85 9.52 -5.81 -0.17
CA ALA A 85 9.05 -5.22 1.07
C ALA A 85 9.54 -3.77 1.30
N SER A 86 10.73 -3.43 0.80
CA SER A 86 11.28 -2.07 0.91
C SER A 86 10.44 -1.07 0.13
N GLN A 87 10.14 -1.38 -1.14
CA GLN A 87 9.28 -0.53 -1.98
C GLN A 87 7.86 -0.44 -1.43
N ALA A 88 7.31 -1.55 -0.92
CA ALA A 88 6.00 -1.54 -0.26
C ALA A 88 5.96 -0.57 0.93
N LEU A 89 7.01 -0.58 1.77
CA LEU A 89 7.12 0.35 2.89
C LEU A 89 7.29 1.79 2.42
N GLU A 90 8.15 2.05 1.43
CA GLU A 90 8.36 3.39 0.86
C GLU A 90 7.05 3.98 0.33
N VAL A 91 6.27 3.20 -0.42
CA VAL A 91 4.95 3.62 -0.91
C VAL A 91 3.99 3.90 0.23
N ALA A 92 3.90 3.01 1.24
CA ALA A 92 3.03 3.24 2.39
C ALA A 92 3.44 4.52 3.14
N MET A 93 4.74 4.75 3.34
CA MET A 93 5.26 5.95 4.00
C MET A 93 5.00 7.21 3.19
N ALA A 94 5.16 7.16 1.87
CA ALA A 94 4.90 8.29 0.98
C ALA A 94 3.41 8.65 0.94
N MET A 95 2.52 7.65 0.95
CA MET A 95 1.08 7.88 1.05
C MET A 95 0.68 8.44 2.42
N SER A 96 1.36 8.03 3.50
CA SER A 96 1.07 8.51 4.86
C SER A 96 1.88 9.77 5.21
N GLY A 97 1.27 10.95 5.04
CA GLY A 97 1.86 12.21 5.48
C GLY A 97 2.77 12.88 4.44
N VAL A 98 2.24 13.08 3.23
CA VAL A 98 2.86 13.96 2.21
C VAL A 98 3.04 15.39 2.74
N ASP A 99 2.26 15.81 3.75
CA ASP A 99 2.29 17.14 4.37
C ASP A 99 2.98 17.21 5.75
N GLY A 100 3.46 16.07 6.28
CA GLY A 100 4.15 15.98 7.57
C GLY A 100 3.26 15.73 8.80
N GLU A 101 1.94 15.62 8.64
CA GLU A 101 1.03 15.16 9.70
C GLU A 101 0.54 13.74 9.36
N ARG A 102 0.60 12.83 10.34
CA ARG A 102 0.00 11.49 10.23
C ARG A 102 -1.11 11.36 11.25
N SER A 103 -2.24 10.83 10.80
CA SER A 103 -3.35 10.43 11.67
C SER A 103 -2.96 9.22 12.54
N GLU A 104 -3.76 8.97 13.58
CA GLU A 104 -3.61 7.80 14.45
C GLU A 104 -3.84 6.52 13.63
N GLU A 105 -4.86 6.53 12.77
CA GLU A 105 -5.22 5.40 11.92
C GLU A 105 -4.10 5.04 10.93
N GLU A 106 -3.47 6.02 10.26
CA GLU A 106 -2.31 5.78 9.40
C GLU A 106 -1.13 5.21 10.17
N THR A 107 -0.88 5.75 11.37
CA THR A 107 0.23 5.34 12.23
C THR A 107 0.05 3.89 12.68
N GLU A 108 -1.17 3.51 13.05
CA GLU A 108 -1.52 2.13 13.40
C GLU A 108 -1.35 1.19 12.20
N LEU A 109 -1.82 1.60 11.02
CA LEU A 109 -1.72 0.79 9.80
C LEU A 109 -0.27 0.60 9.34
N LEU A 110 0.54 1.66 9.39
CA LEU A 110 1.99 1.62 9.13
C LEU A 110 2.70 0.70 10.13
N SER A 111 2.38 0.83 11.42
CA SER A 111 2.95 -0.01 12.47
C SER A 111 2.59 -1.49 12.25
N LEU A 112 1.35 -1.78 11.86
CA LEU A 112 0.92 -3.12 11.50
C LEU A 112 1.74 -3.66 10.31
N LEU A 113 1.89 -2.86 9.26
CA LEU A 113 2.65 -3.20 8.06
C LEU A 113 4.12 -3.53 8.41
N THR A 114 4.80 -2.64 9.14
CA THR A 114 6.25 -2.78 9.44
C THR A 114 6.55 -3.86 10.46
N HIS A 115 5.74 -3.98 11.51
CA HIS A 115 6.06 -4.84 12.66
C HIS A 115 5.39 -6.22 12.62
N LYS A 116 4.33 -6.42 11.83
CA LYS A 116 3.65 -7.72 11.76
C LYS A 116 3.60 -8.31 10.36
N ILE A 117 3.41 -7.49 9.33
CA ILE A 117 3.25 -7.99 7.95
C ILE A 117 4.60 -8.20 7.27
N LEU A 118 5.44 -7.17 7.24
CA LEU A 118 6.71 -7.16 6.50
C LEU A 118 7.94 -7.29 7.41
N ALA A 119 7.78 -7.46 8.72
CA ALA A 119 8.88 -7.42 9.69
C ALA A 119 10.05 -8.36 9.34
N ARG A 120 9.75 -9.60 8.96
CA ARG A 120 10.77 -10.59 8.59
C ARG A 120 11.54 -10.16 7.34
N GLU A 121 10.84 -9.57 6.37
CA GLU A 121 11.40 -9.27 5.06
C GLU A 121 12.22 -7.98 5.11
N LEU A 122 11.76 -6.99 5.88
CA LEU A 122 12.47 -5.74 6.13
C LEU A 122 13.75 -5.96 6.94
N THR A 123 13.71 -6.87 7.93
CA THR A 123 14.91 -7.22 8.72
C THR A 123 15.91 -8.06 7.93
N ALA A 124 15.42 -8.96 7.06
CA ALA A 124 16.27 -9.72 6.14
C ALA A 124 16.93 -8.85 5.06
N SER A 125 16.22 -7.83 4.57
CA SER A 125 16.70 -6.90 3.53
C SER A 125 17.65 -5.80 4.02
N ARG A 126 17.95 -5.72 5.32
CA ARG A 126 18.84 -4.69 5.91
C ARG A 126 18.41 -3.27 5.53
N VAL A 127 17.12 -2.97 5.64
CA VAL A 127 16.60 -1.59 5.54
C VAL A 127 16.96 -0.86 6.83
N GLU A 128 17.81 0.17 6.75
CA GLU A 128 18.05 1.09 7.85
C GLU A 128 16.78 1.92 8.06
N LEU A 129 15.93 1.52 9.01
CA LEU A 129 14.81 2.34 9.46
C LEU A 129 15.39 3.63 10.07
N PRO A 130 14.98 4.84 9.63
CA PRO A 130 15.44 6.07 10.25
C PRO A 130 14.98 6.08 11.72
N ALA A 131 15.93 6.28 12.62
CA ALA A 131 15.67 6.36 14.05
C ALA A 131 14.69 7.51 14.32
N ALA A 132 13.56 7.20 14.96
CA ALA A 132 12.68 8.20 15.53
C ALA A 132 13.50 9.10 16.47
N SER A 133 13.65 10.37 16.08
CA SER A 133 14.28 11.43 16.89
C SER A 133 13.19 12.35 17.42
#